data_AF-A0A0A1WF82-F1
#
_entry.id   AF-A0A0A1WF82-F1
#
_cell.length_a   1.000
_cell.length_b   1.000
_cell.length_c   1.000
_cell.angle_alpha   90.00
_cell.angle_beta   90.00
_cell.angle_gamma   90.00
#
_symmetry.space_group_name_H-M   'P 1'
#
loop_
_entity.id
_entity.type
_entity.pdbx_description
1 polymer ?
#
loop_
_entity_poly.entity_id
_entity_poly.type
_entity_poly.pdbx_seq_one_letter_code
_entity_poly.pdbx_strand_id
1 'polypeptide(L)'
;MLCKNWFKPKTSKFDDKGFEQIWPTYGAHITLTEVGKALLHKSVNLQKPDISDIDVERFIAKSLSFPIKFGRDTCRVMSQPKERYEEIKKQIASAYPIIHERVVGLYLAFLEHKCKYGNELERAIYVNMTIMDLVQRLLEKRCVSFVGPLDDYLLLQGRKTLANFFDVGTVDEKPPLLLKDVLSYDEIKLSAFLSVSSHTEFLNNGRRFNCGIIEADKSKIEIEGVIIGIIGGRFEAEDVMEWQDIMI
;
A
#
# COMPACT_ATOMS: atom_id res chain seq x y z
N MET A 1 -44.98 -21.96 15.96
CA MET A 1 -44.16 -22.54 17.06
C MET A 1 -42.77 -22.80 16.48
N LEU A 2 -41.71 -22.29 17.13
CA LEU A 2 -40.26 -22.60 16.93
C LEU A 2 -39.69 -22.13 15.57
N CYS A 3 -38.65 -21.30 15.43
CA CYS A 3 -37.45 -21.05 16.21
C CYS A 3 -37.07 -19.55 16.14
N LYS A 4 -36.92 -18.86 17.28
CA LYS A 4 -36.39 -17.48 17.32
C LYS A 4 -35.19 -17.26 18.25
N ASN A 5 -34.70 -18.28 18.95
CA ASN A 5 -33.74 -18.07 20.05
C ASN A 5 -32.47 -18.93 19.93
N TRP A 6 -31.68 -18.77 18.87
CA TRP A 6 -30.38 -19.47 18.73
C TRP A 6 -29.15 -18.55 18.66
N PHE A 7 -29.32 -17.24 18.80
CA PHE A 7 -28.19 -16.34 19.01
C PHE A 7 -28.42 -15.51 20.27
N LYS A 8 -27.89 -16.00 21.39
CA LYS A 8 -27.54 -15.10 22.50
C LYS A 8 -26.19 -14.50 22.12
N PRO A 9 -26.07 -13.16 21.95
CA PRO A 9 -24.75 -12.55 21.81
C PRO A 9 -23.93 -12.94 23.05
N LYS A 10 -22.71 -13.43 22.84
CA LYS A 10 -21.77 -13.64 23.95
C LYS A 10 -21.54 -12.26 24.57
N THR A 11 -22.03 -12.04 25.78
CA THR A 11 -21.67 -10.86 26.55
C THR A 11 -20.17 -10.94 26.81
N SER A 12 -19.43 -10.06 26.17
CA SER A 12 -18.02 -9.77 26.45
C SER A 12 -17.85 -9.57 27.96
N LYS A 13 -16.82 -10.18 28.56
CA LYS A 13 -16.45 -9.93 29.96
C LYS A 13 -15.60 -8.65 30.10
N PHE A 14 -15.33 -7.97 28.99
CA PHE A 14 -14.48 -6.79 28.96
C PHE A 14 -15.34 -5.54 29.14
N ASP A 15 -14.79 -4.51 29.77
CA ASP A 15 -15.42 -3.19 29.86
C ASP A 15 -15.42 -2.57 28.46
N ASP A 16 -16.51 -2.80 27.71
CA ASP A 16 -16.65 -2.41 26.31
C ASP A 16 -16.51 -0.89 26.10
N LYS A 17 -16.62 -0.07 27.16
CA LYS A 17 -16.43 1.40 27.09
C LYS A 17 -15.04 1.81 26.60
N GLY A 18 -14.01 1.02 26.87
CA GLY A 18 -12.66 1.28 26.37
C GLY A 18 -12.52 1.02 24.87
N PHE A 19 -13.21 0.01 24.35
CA PHE A 19 -13.23 -0.34 22.92
C PHE A 19 -14.10 0.62 22.09
N GLU A 20 -15.11 1.23 22.70
CA GLU A 20 -15.95 2.26 22.07
C GLU A 20 -15.24 3.63 21.95
N GLN A 21 -14.11 3.82 22.63
CA GLN A 21 -13.35 5.07 22.51
C GLN A 21 -12.53 5.09 21.23
N ILE A 22 -12.67 6.18 20.47
CA ILE A 22 -11.76 6.48 19.37
C ILE A 22 -10.38 6.80 19.97
N TRP A 23 -9.45 5.88 19.79
CA TRP A 23 -8.06 6.04 20.22
C TRP A 23 -7.11 6.13 19.02
N PRO A 24 -6.19 7.12 18.98
CA PRO A 24 -6.09 8.27 19.89
C PRO A 24 -7.26 9.23 19.72
N THR A 25 -7.61 9.95 20.79
CA THR A 25 -8.68 10.96 20.80
C THR A 25 -8.54 11.95 19.65
N TYR A 26 -9.68 12.46 19.16
CA TYR A 26 -9.69 13.49 18.13
C TYR A 26 -8.89 14.72 18.59
N GLY A 27 -8.01 15.24 17.72
CA GLY A 27 -7.14 16.37 18.04
C GLY A 27 -5.92 16.04 18.90
N ALA A 28 -5.66 14.77 19.24
CA ALA A 28 -4.41 14.39 19.91
C ALA A 28 -3.20 14.84 19.07
N HIS A 29 -2.33 15.66 19.67
CA HIS A 29 -1.16 16.22 19.00
C HIS A 29 -0.09 15.15 18.75
N ILE A 30 0.44 15.11 17.53
CA ILE A 30 1.63 14.32 17.21
C ILE A 30 2.83 15.03 17.85
N THR A 31 3.50 14.37 18.78
CA THR A 31 4.73 14.90 19.40
C THR A 31 5.93 14.32 18.68
N LEU A 32 6.67 15.16 17.96
CA LEU A 32 7.90 14.76 17.27
C LEU A 32 9.13 15.03 18.14
N THR A 33 10.07 14.08 18.17
CA THR A 33 11.41 14.26 18.73
C THR A 33 12.20 15.30 17.92
N GLU A 34 13.31 15.82 18.46
CA GLU A 34 14.19 16.70 17.69
C GLU A 34 14.77 16.01 16.45
N VAL A 35 15.04 14.70 16.54
CA VAL A 35 15.46 13.87 15.40
C VAL A 35 14.35 13.77 14.37
N GLY A 36 13.11 13.48 14.80
CA GLY A 36 11.94 13.43 13.92
C GLY A 36 11.66 14.76 13.21
N LYS A 37 11.79 15.89 13.92
CA LYS A 37 11.69 17.23 13.32
C LYS A 37 12.77 17.46 12.27
N ALA A 38 14.02 17.09 12.57
CA ALA A 38 15.13 17.22 11.62
C ALA A 38 14.92 16.35 10.37
N LEU A 39 14.43 15.11 10.54
CA LEU A 39 14.07 14.22 9.42
C LEU A 39 12.94 14.81 8.57
N LEU A 40 11.89 15.34 9.20
CA LEU A 40 10.79 15.99 8.49
C LEU A 40 11.28 17.22 7.71
N HIS A 41 12.19 18.01 8.28
CA HIS A 41 12.76 19.18 7.62
C HIS A 41 13.53 18.82 6.34
N LYS A 42 14.13 17.62 6.25
CA LYS A 42 14.76 17.14 5.00
C LYS A 42 13.76 16.98 3.85
N SER A 43 12.47 16.90 4.15
CA SER A 43 11.39 16.69 3.17
C SER A 43 10.54 17.95 2.92
N VAL A 44 10.98 19.14 3.36
CA VAL A 44 10.25 20.39 3.11
C VAL A 44 10.44 20.89 1.67
N ASN A 45 11.65 20.78 1.14
CA ASN A 45 12.00 21.29 -0.19
C ASN A 45 11.91 20.20 -1.26
N LEU A 46 10.70 19.68 -1.48
CA LEU A 46 10.47 18.62 -2.47
C LEU A 46 10.11 19.20 -3.83
N GLN A 47 10.83 18.74 -4.85
CA GLN A 47 10.42 18.94 -6.23
C GLN A 47 9.24 18.00 -6.53
N LYS A 48 8.07 18.57 -6.81
CA LYS A 48 6.94 17.78 -7.30
C LYS A 48 7.25 17.27 -8.71
N PRO A 49 6.73 16.08 -9.09
CA PRO A 49 6.80 15.64 -10.48
C PRO A 49 6.25 16.71 -11.42
N ASP A 50 6.96 16.96 -12.52
CA ASP A 50 6.46 17.85 -13.56
C ASP A 50 5.32 17.14 -14.32
N ILE A 51 4.11 17.67 -14.15
CA ILE A 51 2.90 17.17 -14.79
C ILE A 51 2.52 17.97 -16.05
N SER A 52 3.32 18.97 -16.43
CA SER A 52 3.02 19.84 -17.57
C SER A 52 3.23 19.15 -18.93
N ASP A 53 4.11 18.14 -18.98
CA ASP A 53 4.42 17.38 -20.20
C ASP A 53 4.37 15.86 -19.96
N ILE A 54 3.14 15.32 -19.95
CA ILE A 54 2.91 13.88 -19.80
C ILE A 54 3.01 13.17 -21.16
N ASP A 55 4.06 12.38 -21.30
CA ASP A 55 4.31 11.53 -22.48
C ASP A 55 3.56 10.20 -22.37
N VAL A 56 2.43 10.12 -23.09
CA VAL A 56 1.59 8.92 -23.18
C VAL A 56 2.31 7.76 -23.87
N GLU A 57 3.13 8.03 -24.89
CA GLU A 57 3.84 6.99 -25.63
C GLU A 57 4.91 6.34 -24.75
N ARG A 58 5.64 7.15 -23.97
CA ARG A 58 6.56 6.63 -22.94
C ARG A 58 5.82 5.83 -21.86
N PHE A 59 4.62 6.25 -21.47
CA PHE A 59 3.81 5.49 -20.51
C PHE A 59 3.36 4.13 -21.10
N ILE A 60 2.96 4.09 -22.36
CA ILE A 60 2.65 2.85 -23.10
C ILE A 60 3.88 1.95 -23.15
N ALA A 61 5.05 2.48 -23.50
CA ALA A 61 6.30 1.72 -23.55
C ALA A 61 6.66 1.11 -22.19
N LYS A 62 6.50 1.86 -21.10
CA LYS A 62 6.65 1.34 -19.72
C LYS A 62 5.65 0.23 -19.39
N SER A 63 4.39 0.39 -19.80
CA SER A 63 3.38 -0.65 -19.60
C SER A 63 3.72 -1.92 -20.38
N LEU A 64 4.26 -1.80 -21.60
CA LEU A 64 4.66 -2.92 -22.45
C LEU A 64 5.89 -3.67 -21.90
N SER A 65 6.81 -2.97 -21.25
CA SER A 65 8.00 -3.58 -20.62
C SER A 65 7.77 -4.09 -19.20
N PHE A 66 6.55 -3.95 -18.66
CA PHE A 66 6.23 -4.42 -17.32
C PHE A 66 6.35 -5.96 -17.25
N PRO A 67 7.12 -6.50 -16.28
CA PRO A 67 7.51 -7.92 -16.30
C PRO A 67 6.37 -8.88 -15.97
N ILE A 68 5.29 -8.38 -15.36
CA ILE A 68 4.11 -9.18 -15.03
C ILE A 68 3.02 -8.96 -16.06
N LYS A 69 2.46 -10.06 -16.56
CA LYS A 69 1.36 -10.01 -17.52
C LYS A 69 0.09 -9.44 -16.88
N PHE A 70 -0.48 -8.41 -17.48
CA PHE A 70 -1.80 -7.89 -17.13
C PHE A 70 -2.90 -8.93 -17.42
N GLY A 71 -3.93 -8.97 -16.58
CA GLY A 71 -5.04 -9.91 -16.75
C GLY A 71 -5.82 -9.70 -18.05
N ARG A 72 -5.93 -8.44 -18.51
CA ARG A 72 -6.46 -8.03 -19.82
C ARG A 72 -5.84 -6.72 -20.27
N ASP A 73 -5.84 -6.51 -21.59
CA ASP A 73 -5.37 -5.25 -22.19
C ASP A 73 -6.47 -4.20 -22.37
N THR A 74 -7.75 -4.53 -22.09
CA THR A 74 -8.89 -3.64 -22.34
C THR A 74 -8.87 -2.35 -21.53
N CYS A 75 -8.17 -2.33 -20.39
CA CYS A 75 -7.95 -1.14 -19.57
C CYS A 75 -6.58 -0.49 -19.78
N ARG A 76 -5.72 -1.05 -20.64
CA ARG A 76 -4.41 -0.48 -20.92
C ARG A 76 -4.54 0.68 -21.90
N VAL A 77 -3.71 1.70 -21.71
CA VAL A 77 -3.70 2.93 -22.52
C VAL A 77 -3.52 2.62 -24.01
N MET A 78 -2.67 1.66 -24.37
CA MET A 78 -2.44 1.21 -25.74
C MET A 78 -3.70 0.68 -26.46
N SER A 79 -4.72 0.27 -25.71
CA SER A 79 -5.97 -0.27 -26.23
C SER A 79 -7.09 0.78 -26.24
N GLN A 80 -6.82 2.02 -25.79
CA GLN A 80 -7.81 3.09 -25.76
C GLN A 80 -7.76 3.92 -27.04
N PRO A 81 -8.91 4.47 -27.50
CA PRO A 81 -8.95 5.45 -28.58
C PRO A 81 -8.06 6.66 -28.29
N LYS A 82 -7.35 7.17 -29.31
CA LYS A 82 -6.41 8.30 -29.16
C LYS A 82 -7.09 9.58 -28.70
N GLU A 83 -8.37 9.74 -29.00
CA GLU A 83 -9.21 10.87 -28.58
C GLU A 83 -9.29 10.98 -27.05
N ARG A 84 -9.05 9.87 -26.33
CA ARG A 84 -9.06 9.84 -24.85
C ARG A 84 -7.71 10.20 -24.22
N TYR A 85 -6.65 10.38 -25.00
CA TYR A 85 -5.30 10.58 -24.45
C TYR A 85 -5.21 11.83 -23.58
N GLU A 86 -5.93 12.89 -23.91
CA GLU A 86 -5.95 14.10 -23.07
C GLU A 86 -6.56 13.85 -21.69
N GLU A 87 -7.59 13.01 -21.59
CA GLU A 87 -8.16 12.64 -20.29
C GLU A 87 -7.25 11.65 -19.55
N ILE A 88 -6.65 10.70 -20.26
CA ILE A 88 -5.68 9.75 -19.68
C ILE A 88 -4.46 10.49 -19.12
N LYS A 89 -3.98 11.57 -19.75
CA LYS A 89 -2.92 12.42 -19.19
C LYS A 89 -3.31 12.98 -17.82
N LYS A 90 -4.54 13.47 -17.65
CA LYS A 90 -5.05 13.96 -16.35
C LYS A 90 -5.09 12.83 -15.31
N GLN A 91 -5.52 11.64 -15.71
CA GLN A 91 -5.53 10.46 -14.83
C GLN A 91 -4.12 10.09 -14.37
N ILE A 92 -3.15 10.04 -15.29
CA ILE A 92 -1.73 9.81 -14.99
C ILE A 92 -1.20 10.89 -14.02
N ALA A 93 -1.49 12.17 -14.29
CA ALA A 93 -1.08 13.30 -13.45
C ALA A 93 -1.63 13.22 -12.01
N SER A 94 -2.79 12.59 -11.85
CA SER A 94 -3.53 12.55 -10.60
C SER A 94 -3.14 11.41 -9.66
N ALA A 95 -2.29 10.48 -10.12
CA ALA A 95 -1.85 9.35 -9.32
C ALA A 95 -0.97 9.84 -8.16
N TYR A 96 -1.41 9.63 -6.91
CA TYR A 96 -0.67 10.13 -5.76
C TYR A 96 -0.77 9.20 -4.53
N PRO A 97 0.32 9.02 -3.76
CA PRO A 97 0.31 8.41 -2.43
C PRO A 97 -0.55 9.21 -1.44
N ILE A 98 -1.40 8.54 -0.67
CA ILE A 98 -2.18 9.13 0.43
C ILE A 98 -1.75 8.47 1.74
N ILE A 99 -1.41 9.31 2.72
CA ILE A 99 -0.99 8.89 4.05
C ILE A 99 -1.68 9.80 5.07
N HIS A 100 -2.20 9.22 6.15
CA HIS A 100 -2.76 9.99 7.25
C HIS A 100 -1.63 10.70 8.04
N GLU A 101 -1.84 11.93 8.50
CA GLU A 101 -0.80 12.72 9.19
C GLU A 101 -0.16 11.99 10.39
N ARG A 102 -0.93 11.23 11.17
CA ARG A 102 -0.41 10.43 12.30
C ARG A 102 0.58 9.35 11.87
N VAL A 103 0.39 8.80 10.68
CA VAL A 103 1.28 7.78 10.09
C VAL A 103 2.60 8.42 9.70
N VAL A 104 2.62 9.70 9.32
CA VAL A 104 3.88 10.46 9.13
C VAL A 104 4.70 10.45 10.41
N GLY A 105 4.07 10.70 11.57
CA GLY A 105 4.72 10.60 12.87
C GLY A 105 5.26 9.19 13.16
N LEU A 106 4.49 8.15 12.86
CA LEU A 106 4.92 6.75 12.99
C LEU A 106 6.13 6.44 12.10
N TYR A 107 6.13 6.90 10.85
CA TYR A 107 7.23 6.68 9.90
C TYR A 107 8.52 7.37 10.36
N LEU A 108 8.42 8.59 10.89
CA LEU A 108 9.56 9.29 11.48
C LEU A 108 10.12 8.54 12.69
N ALA A 109 9.24 8.05 13.58
CA ALA A 109 9.65 7.26 14.73
C ALA A 109 10.30 5.93 14.32
N PHE A 110 9.78 5.28 13.26
CA PHE A 110 10.38 4.07 12.68
C PHE A 110 11.79 4.34 12.16
N LEU A 111 11.99 5.39 11.36
CA LEU A 111 13.32 5.74 10.84
C LEU A 111 14.29 6.07 11.98
N GLU A 112 13.87 6.86 12.96
CA GLU A 112 14.67 7.15 14.16
C GLU A 112 15.07 5.85 14.89
N HIS A 113 14.10 4.95 15.10
CA HIS A 113 14.33 3.67 15.77
C HIS A 113 15.32 2.80 14.99
N LYS A 114 15.11 2.60 13.68
CA LYS A 114 15.96 1.76 12.85
C LYS A 114 17.38 2.33 12.70
N CYS A 115 17.53 3.65 12.66
CA CYS A 115 18.86 4.29 12.67
C CYS A 115 19.61 4.05 14.00
N LYS A 116 18.89 4.11 15.13
CA LYS A 116 19.50 4.02 16.47
C LYS A 116 19.76 2.59 16.94
N TYR A 117 18.84 1.68 16.63
CA TYR A 117 18.80 0.33 17.19
C TYR A 117 18.83 -0.78 16.14
N GLY A 118 18.61 -0.47 14.86
CA GLY A 118 18.63 -1.46 13.80
C GLY A 118 20.01 -2.10 13.66
N ASN A 119 20.06 -3.30 13.10
CA ASN A 119 21.31 -4.03 12.85
C ASN A 119 22.12 -3.40 11.68
N GLU A 120 23.25 -3.99 11.31
CA GLU A 120 24.11 -3.46 10.23
C GLU A 120 23.40 -3.39 8.87
N LEU A 121 22.58 -4.40 8.54
CA LEU A 121 21.82 -4.46 7.29
C LEU A 121 20.75 -3.36 7.25
N GLU A 122 20.00 -3.22 8.35
CA GLU A 122 18.97 -2.19 8.48
C GLU A 122 19.57 -0.78 8.42
N ARG A 123 20.62 -0.50 9.21
CA ARG A 123 21.25 0.83 9.22
C ARG A 123 21.82 1.21 7.85
N ALA A 124 22.36 0.25 7.10
CA ALA A 124 22.84 0.49 5.74
C ALA A 124 21.75 1.00 4.79
N ILE A 125 20.48 0.64 5.05
CA ILE A 125 19.32 1.10 4.29
C ILE A 125 18.77 2.42 4.83
N TYR A 126 18.58 2.54 6.15
CA TYR A 126 17.77 3.62 6.73
C TYR A 126 18.55 4.89 7.10
N VAL A 127 19.88 4.84 7.31
CA VAL A 127 20.65 5.95 7.94
C VAL A 127 20.50 7.30 7.23
N ASN A 128 20.34 7.30 5.90
CA ASN A 128 20.20 8.50 5.10
C ASN A 128 18.81 8.66 4.47
N MET A 129 17.86 7.79 4.84
CA MET A 129 16.53 7.76 4.26
C MET A 129 15.69 8.94 4.77
N THR A 130 15.08 9.70 3.86
CA THR A 130 14.04 10.68 4.20
C THR A 130 12.67 9.99 4.32
N ILE A 131 11.66 10.70 4.80
CA ILE A 131 10.30 10.13 4.81
C ILE A 131 9.79 9.84 3.39
N MET A 132 10.21 10.62 2.39
CA MET A 132 9.86 10.37 1.00
C MET A 132 10.51 9.11 0.46
N ASP A 133 11.79 8.89 0.80
CA ASP A 133 12.50 7.66 0.42
C ASP A 133 11.85 6.43 1.06
N LEU A 134 11.37 6.55 2.31
CA LEU A 134 10.61 5.49 2.95
C LEU A 134 9.28 5.24 2.22
N VAL A 135 8.51 6.29 1.90
CA VAL A 135 7.26 6.14 1.12
C VAL A 135 7.53 5.49 -0.24
N GLN A 136 8.57 5.93 -0.95
CA GLN A 136 8.95 5.36 -2.23
C GLN A 136 9.32 3.89 -2.08
N ARG A 137 10.13 3.54 -1.08
CA ARG A 137 10.50 2.16 -0.76
C ARG A 137 9.28 1.30 -0.45
N LEU A 138 8.37 1.80 0.37
CA LEU A 138 7.11 1.12 0.70
C LEU A 138 6.21 0.91 -0.52
N LEU A 139 6.39 1.61 -1.64
CA LEU A 139 5.69 1.37 -2.90
C LEU A 139 6.46 0.43 -3.82
N GLU A 140 7.76 0.67 -4.01
CA GLU A 140 8.59 -0.03 -5.00
C GLU A 140 9.00 -1.44 -4.60
N LYS A 141 9.20 -1.68 -3.31
CA LYS A 141 9.75 -2.95 -2.79
C LYS A 141 8.67 -3.94 -2.37
N ARG A 142 7.39 -3.62 -2.63
CA ARG A 142 6.28 -4.56 -2.41
C ARG A 142 6.40 -5.75 -3.35
N CYS A 143 5.95 -6.90 -2.86
CA CYS A 143 5.58 -7.98 -3.75
C CYS A 143 4.40 -7.54 -4.63
N VAL A 144 4.34 -8.06 -5.84
CA VAL A 144 3.18 -7.95 -6.73
C VAL A 144 1.95 -8.61 -6.07
N SER A 145 2.18 -9.69 -5.32
CA SER A 145 1.19 -10.35 -4.47
C SER A 145 1.88 -10.93 -3.25
N PHE A 146 1.23 -10.85 -2.08
CA PHE A 146 1.69 -11.41 -0.81
C PHE A 146 0.45 -11.81 0.01
N VAL A 147 0.17 -13.10 0.13
CA VAL A 147 -1.15 -13.62 0.57
C VAL A 147 -1.07 -14.94 1.32
N GLY A 148 -2.18 -15.35 1.94
CA GLY A 148 -2.35 -16.67 2.57
C GLY A 148 -1.65 -16.77 3.93
N PRO A 149 -1.66 -17.93 4.59
CA PRO A 149 -0.98 -18.14 5.88
C PRO A 149 0.51 -18.50 5.75
N LEU A 150 0.96 -18.95 4.57
CA LEU A 150 2.33 -19.42 4.32
C LEU A 150 3.17 -18.43 3.49
N ASP A 151 2.78 -17.16 3.51
CA ASP A 151 3.46 -16.09 2.78
C ASP A 151 3.61 -16.39 1.27
N ASP A 152 2.55 -16.84 0.62
CA ASP A 152 2.58 -17.02 -0.83
C ASP A 152 2.82 -15.67 -1.51
N TYR A 153 3.85 -15.59 -2.36
CA TYR A 153 4.31 -14.31 -2.89
C TYR A 153 4.70 -14.34 -4.36
N LEU A 154 4.54 -13.19 -5.01
CA LEU A 154 4.95 -12.92 -6.39
C LEU A 154 5.86 -11.69 -6.40
N LEU A 155 7.12 -11.87 -6.78
CA LEU A 155 8.02 -10.76 -7.12
C LEU A 155 7.91 -10.46 -8.62
N LEU A 156 8.48 -9.33 -9.04
CA LEU A 156 8.58 -8.99 -10.47
C LEU A 156 9.36 -10.06 -11.27
N GLN A 157 10.28 -10.76 -10.62
CA GLN A 157 11.13 -11.79 -11.21
C GLN A 157 10.50 -13.19 -11.20
N GLY A 158 9.38 -13.40 -10.49
CA GLY A 158 8.71 -14.70 -10.44
C GLY A 158 7.98 -14.98 -9.13
N ARG A 159 7.23 -16.10 -9.14
CA ARG A 159 6.40 -16.57 -8.02
C ARG A 159 7.12 -17.63 -7.20
N LYS A 160 6.90 -17.63 -5.89
CA LYS A 160 7.20 -18.77 -5.01
C LYS A 160 6.09 -18.96 -3.97
N THR A 161 6.05 -20.14 -3.40
CA THR A 161 5.16 -20.54 -2.29
C THR A 161 6.03 -20.95 -1.11
N LEU A 162 5.53 -20.81 0.12
CA LEU A 162 6.24 -21.16 1.36
C LEU A 162 7.51 -20.32 1.53
N ALA A 163 7.32 -19.07 1.94
CA ALA A 163 8.39 -18.09 2.03
C ALA A 163 8.94 -17.96 3.45
N ASN A 164 10.23 -17.64 3.55
CA ASN A 164 10.86 -17.27 4.81
C ASN A 164 10.92 -15.73 4.94
N PHE A 165 9.77 -15.05 4.88
CA PHE A 165 9.75 -13.59 5.04
C PHE A 165 10.20 -13.14 6.43
N PHE A 166 10.12 -14.04 7.42
CA PHE A 166 10.66 -13.85 8.77
C PHE A 166 12.18 -13.58 8.78
N ASP A 167 12.91 -14.12 7.81
CA ASP A 167 14.36 -13.98 7.75
C ASP A 167 14.78 -12.60 7.19
N VAL A 168 13.88 -11.87 6.50
CA VAL A 168 14.19 -10.61 5.81
C VAL A 168 14.65 -9.53 6.81
N GLY A 169 15.85 -9.00 6.61
CA GLY A 169 16.46 -8.03 7.52
C GLY A 169 17.17 -8.65 8.72
N THR A 170 17.27 -9.97 8.79
CA THR A 170 18.08 -10.70 9.76
C THR A 170 19.37 -11.20 9.11
N VAL A 171 20.27 -11.81 9.91
CA VAL A 171 21.48 -12.46 9.39
C VAL A 171 21.18 -13.70 8.52
N ASP A 172 19.97 -14.24 8.62
CA ASP A 172 19.52 -15.43 7.90
C ASP A 172 18.85 -15.11 6.55
N GLU A 173 18.74 -13.83 6.18
CA GLU A 173 18.13 -13.41 4.91
C GLU A 173 18.86 -14.02 3.70
N LYS A 174 18.09 -14.47 2.71
CA LYS A 174 18.63 -15.18 1.54
C LYS A 174 17.98 -14.71 0.25
N PRO A 175 18.73 -14.61 -0.87
CA PRO A 175 18.13 -14.31 -2.16
C PRO A 175 16.98 -15.27 -2.52
N PRO A 176 15.87 -14.76 -3.09
CA PRO A 176 15.62 -13.38 -3.53
C PRO A 176 15.05 -12.45 -2.44
N LEU A 177 14.92 -12.92 -1.20
CA LEU A 177 14.32 -12.20 -0.07
C LEU A 177 15.41 -11.49 0.74
N LEU A 178 15.96 -10.44 0.16
CA LEU A 178 16.92 -9.56 0.84
C LEU A 178 16.22 -8.25 1.19
N LEU A 179 16.50 -7.67 2.36
CA LEU A 179 15.88 -6.43 2.81
C LEU A 179 16.09 -5.28 1.80
N LYS A 180 17.21 -5.25 1.08
CA LYS A 180 17.44 -4.25 0.02
C LYS A 180 16.48 -4.39 -1.18
N ASP A 181 15.90 -5.57 -1.39
CA ASP A 181 15.13 -5.94 -2.58
C ASP A 181 13.62 -6.09 -2.29
N VAL A 182 13.24 -6.42 -1.06
CA VAL A 182 11.84 -6.56 -0.62
C VAL A 182 11.59 -5.86 0.72
N LEU A 183 10.32 -5.72 1.09
CA LEU A 183 9.91 -5.24 2.42
C LEU A 183 10.07 -6.33 3.50
N SER A 184 10.52 -5.95 4.69
CA SER A 184 10.40 -6.79 5.88
C SER A 184 8.98 -6.75 6.46
N TYR A 185 8.66 -7.64 7.40
CA TYR A 185 7.37 -7.63 8.09
C TYR A 185 7.00 -6.29 8.74
N ASP A 186 7.97 -5.62 9.38
CA ASP A 186 7.76 -4.27 9.93
C ASP A 186 7.35 -3.27 8.84
N GLU A 187 8.02 -3.33 7.69
CA GLU A 187 7.74 -2.42 6.58
C GLU A 187 6.42 -2.75 5.90
N ILE A 188 6.03 -4.03 5.82
CA ILE A 188 4.73 -4.40 5.25
C ILE A 188 3.60 -3.86 6.14
N LYS A 189 3.73 -3.89 7.48
CA LYS A 189 2.80 -3.24 8.43
C LYS A 189 2.69 -1.73 8.16
N LEU A 190 3.83 -1.05 8.02
CA LEU A 190 3.83 0.37 7.65
C LEU A 190 3.11 0.60 6.32
N SER A 191 3.39 -0.25 5.33
CA SER A 191 2.81 -0.16 3.99
C SER A 191 1.28 -0.26 3.98
N ALA A 192 0.67 -0.90 4.98
CA ALA A 192 -0.78 -1.00 5.11
C ALA A 192 -1.46 0.37 5.30
N PHE A 193 -0.75 1.34 5.89
CA PHE A 193 -1.24 2.71 6.08
C PHE A 193 -1.05 3.62 4.85
N LEU A 194 -0.34 3.15 3.83
CA LEU A 194 -0.05 3.91 2.63
C LEU A 194 -1.04 3.52 1.52
N SER A 195 -1.99 4.41 1.27
CA SER A 195 -2.94 4.27 0.16
C SER A 195 -2.42 4.95 -1.11
N VAL A 196 -2.99 4.60 -2.26
CA VAL A 196 -2.73 5.30 -3.54
C VAL A 196 -4.05 5.68 -4.16
N SER A 197 -4.17 6.92 -4.61
CA SER A 197 -5.35 7.41 -5.32
C SER A 197 -5.06 7.77 -6.76
N SER A 198 -6.07 7.71 -7.62
CA SER A 198 -6.02 8.28 -8.96
C SER A 198 -7.44 8.60 -9.46
N HIS A 199 -7.60 9.70 -10.18
CA HIS A 199 -8.78 9.91 -11.01
C HIS A 199 -8.84 8.81 -12.06
N THR A 200 -10.00 8.19 -12.21
CA THR A 200 -10.19 7.03 -13.06
C THR A 200 -11.46 7.18 -13.86
N GLU A 201 -11.39 6.90 -15.16
CA GLU A 201 -12.57 6.68 -15.98
C GLU A 201 -13.01 5.21 -15.86
N PHE A 202 -14.28 4.99 -15.51
CA PHE A 202 -14.82 3.67 -15.33
C PHE A 202 -15.32 3.09 -16.65
N LEU A 203 -14.79 1.94 -17.00
CA LEU A 203 -15.18 1.24 -18.24
C LEU A 203 -16.45 0.38 -18.05
N ASN A 204 -16.79 0.05 -16.80
CA ASN A 204 -17.93 -0.77 -16.39
C ASN A 204 -18.25 -0.56 -14.90
N ASN A 205 -19.26 -1.27 -14.38
CA ASN A 205 -19.73 -1.17 -12.99
C ASN A 205 -18.86 -1.86 -11.93
N GLY A 206 -17.66 -2.34 -12.27
CA GLY A 206 -16.72 -2.94 -11.32
C GLY A 206 -17.13 -4.32 -10.77
N ARG A 207 -18.15 -4.99 -11.32
CA ARG A 207 -18.55 -6.33 -10.84
C ARG A 207 -17.39 -7.32 -10.95
N ARG A 208 -17.19 -8.12 -9.89
CA ARG A 208 -16.11 -9.12 -9.77
C ARG A 208 -15.94 -10.04 -10.99
N PHE A 209 -17.04 -10.40 -11.65
CA PHE A 209 -17.05 -11.32 -12.79
C PHE A 209 -17.23 -10.62 -14.15
N ASN A 210 -17.17 -9.28 -14.21
CA ASN A 210 -17.24 -8.55 -15.48
C ASN A 210 -16.03 -8.89 -16.38
N CYS A 211 -14.89 -9.27 -15.78
CA CYS A 211 -13.67 -9.63 -16.50
C CYS A 211 -13.15 -8.52 -17.43
N GLY A 212 -13.36 -7.24 -17.12
CA GLY A 212 -12.87 -6.12 -17.94
C GLY A 212 -13.60 -5.95 -19.27
N ILE A 213 -14.86 -6.38 -19.36
CA ILE A 213 -15.77 -6.09 -20.47
C ILE A 213 -16.28 -4.65 -20.31
N ILE A 214 -16.21 -3.88 -21.40
CA ILE A 214 -16.65 -2.48 -21.43
C ILE A 214 -18.17 -2.42 -21.50
N GLU A 215 -18.80 -1.57 -20.69
CA GLU A 215 -20.22 -1.26 -20.81
C GLU A 215 -20.43 -0.27 -21.97
N ALA A 216 -21.23 -0.68 -22.94
CA ALA A 216 -21.56 0.11 -24.12
C ALA A 216 -22.59 1.19 -23.78
N ASP A 217 -23.54 0.86 -22.91
CA ASP A 217 -24.58 1.78 -22.45
C ASP A 217 -24.09 2.54 -21.22
N LYS A 218 -23.47 3.70 -21.46
CA LYS A 218 -22.88 4.55 -20.41
C LYS A 218 -23.88 5.05 -19.37
N SER A 219 -25.19 4.97 -19.63
CA SER A 219 -26.22 5.34 -18.64
C SER A 219 -26.30 4.37 -17.45
N LYS A 220 -25.68 3.19 -17.56
CA LYS A 220 -25.70 2.14 -16.52
C LYS A 220 -24.55 2.21 -15.53
N ILE A 221 -23.61 3.14 -15.71
CA ILE A 221 -22.41 3.24 -14.91
C ILE A 221 -22.11 4.70 -14.59
N GLU A 222 -21.43 4.91 -13.47
CA GLU A 222 -20.64 6.12 -13.29
C GLU A 222 -19.51 6.12 -14.32
N ILE A 223 -19.21 7.27 -14.93
CA ILE A 223 -18.22 7.37 -16.01
C ILE A 223 -16.85 7.74 -15.45
N GLU A 224 -16.81 8.52 -14.36
CA GLU A 224 -15.59 9.02 -13.76
C GLU A 224 -15.69 9.02 -12.24
N GLY A 225 -14.54 8.93 -11.58
CA GLY A 225 -14.44 9.04 -10.14
C GLY A 225 -13.00 8.95 -9.67
N VAL A 226 -12.83 8.82 -8.35
CA VAL A 226 -11.52 8.61 -7.73
C VAL A 226 -11.48 7.18 -7.19
N ILE A 227 -10.49 6.40 -7.63
CA ILE A 227 -10.18 5.11 -7.00
C ILE A 227 -9.12 5.36 -5.94
N ILE A 228 -9.34 4.80 -4.75
CA ILE A 228 -8.36 4.76 -3.67
C ILE A 228 -8.07 3.30 -3.34
N GLY A 229 -6.84 2.86 -3.58
CA GLY A 229 -6.35 1.56 -3.15
C GLY A 229 -6.00 1.60 -1.67
N ILE A 230 -6.86 1.01 -0.84
CA ILE A 230 -6.68 0.88 0.61
C ILE A 230 -6.28 -0.56 0.91
N ILE A 231 -5.27 -0.74 1.76
CA ILE A 231 -4.78 -2.05 2.16
C ILE A 231 -5.53 -2.47 3.43
N GLY A 232 -6.14 -3.66 3.39
CA GLY A 232 -6.77 -4.27 4.55
C GLY A 232 -5.77 -5.05 5.39
N GLY A 233 -6.08 -5.24 6.67
CA GLY A 233 -5.25 -6.04 7.57
C GLY A 233 -5.22 -7.52 7.18
N ARG A 234 -4.06 -8.15 7.31
CA ARG A 234 -3.86 -9.58 7.07
C ARG A 234 -3.75 -10.31 8.40
N PHE A 235 -4.70 -11.20 8.64
CA PHE A 235 -4.81 -12.01 9.86
C PHE A 235 -4.53 -13.50 9.62
N GLU A 236 -4.14 -13.88 8.40
CA GLU A 236 -3.87 -15.28 8.07
C GLU A 236 -2.48 -15.75 8.55
N ALA A 237 -1.57 -14.83 8.83
CA ALA A 237 -0.24 -15.13 9.37
C ALA A 237 -0.18 -14.74 10.85
N GLU A 238 -0.09 -15.76 11.72
CA GLU A 238 -0.06 -15.58 13.17
C GLU A 238 1.21 -14.84 13.62
N ASP A 239 1.09 -14.05 14.68
CA ASP A 239 2.15 -13.30 15.38
C ASP A 239 2.92 -12.25 14.57
N VAL A 240 2.51 -11.97 13.34
CA VAL A 240 3.09 -10.93 12.47
C VAL A 240 2.03 -9.99 11.93
N MET A 241 2.44 -8.93 11.25
CA MET A 241 1.53 -8.03 10.55
C MET A 241 0.48 -7.42 11.50
N GLU A 242 -0.75 -7.24 11.04
CA GLU A 242 -1.86 -6.73 11.85
C GLU A 242 -2.32 -7.71 12.93
N TRP A 243 -2.05 -9.01 12.79
CA TRP A 243 -2.35 -10.00 13.85
C TRP A 243 -1.68 -9.59 15.16
N GLN A 244 -0.39 -9.24 15.09
CA GLN A 244 0.41 -8.85 16.24
C GLN A 244 -0.14 -7.64 17.01
N ASP A 245 -0.85 -6.73 16.32
CA ASP A 245 -1.31 -5.47 16.92
C ASP A 245 -2.79 -5.50 17.35
N ILE A 246 -3.60 -6.39 16.76
CA ILE A 246 -5.06 -6.35 16.86
C ILE A 246 -5.64 -7.61 17.54
N MET A 247 -5.00 -8.77 17.42
CA MET A 247 -5.50 -10.00 18.04
C MET A 247 -5.10 -10.04 19.52
N ILE A 248 -6.10 -10.27 20.40
CA ILE A 248 -5.97 -10.27 21.87
C ILE A 248 -6.31 -11.65 22.43
#